data_AF-A0A1Q3DZW3-F1
#
_entry.id   AF-A0A1Q3DZW3-F1
#
_cell.length_a   1.000
_cell.length_b   1.000
_cell.length_c   1.000
_cell.angle_alpha   90.00
_cell.angle_beta   90.00
_cell.angle_gamma   90.00
#
_symmetry.space_group_name_H-M   'P 1'
#
loop_
_entity.id
_entity.type
_entity.pdbx_description
1 polymer ?
#
loop_
_entity_poly.entity_id
_entity_poly.type
_entity_poly.pdbx_seq_one_letter_code
_entity_poly.pdbx_strand_id
1 'polypeptide(L)'
;MPKLHLKRTPEEEAVRRVRKLEKREAKRRRKHDHYGYGSSSSKRQQRTAIVEEDNSCDEEDGEEFIGPVPGPSNYQPDYETIRAEIEEQRFREKMAMAFDDDERLDSIEARFNSFAHVPMHWGGKNSSKPRINYDNDEFLAVDPMTMDDEEYAEWVRMGMYRKTHAQEIAEKERMKAERAAKRAQEKAIRAETERLQKVAAAERWSHKLKKENKRLELLRLEYQNRWKLLLSNTQPADIADIGFNDIPWPILLAYKHKSDKKSVSDTVSSLSLDDFTPDAISTFLFTSPPSANTSIDTDTDIGKTSSSSSSASAQRLSEAETENPKKGRKEKLRETLLRFHPDKFEGRLMSRVRPEEKEKVTQALGILVRVLNDLMGEG
;
A
#
# COMPACT_ATOMS: atom_id res chain seq x y z
N MET A 1 -18.47 -63.37 -2.85
CA MET A 1 -17.16 -63.24 -2.19
C MET A 1 -17.20 -62.05 -1.24
N PRO A 2 -16.85 -62.22 0.05
CA PRO A 2 -16.86 -61.13 1.04
C PRO A 2 -15.80 -60.07 0.71
N LYS A 3 -16.16 -58.78 0.78
CA LYS A 3 -15.25 -57.65 0.50
C LYS A 3 -14.24 -57.50 1.65
N LEU A 4 -12.96 -57.62 1.32
CA LEU A 4 -11.85 -57.44 2.26
C LEU A 4 -11.74 -55.96 2.63
N HIS A 5 -12.06 -55.62 3.88
CA HIS A 5 -11.84 -54.27 4.40
C HIS A 5 -10.40 -54.14 4.89
N LEU A 6 -9.54 -53.48 4.11
CA LEU A 6 -8.22 -53.10 4.59
C LEU A 6 -8.36 -52.10 5.74
N LYS A 7 -7.61 -52.33 6.81
CA LYS A 7 -7.49 -51.38 7.92
C LYS A 7 -6.86 -50.09 7.39
N ARG A 8 -7.44 -48.95 7.74
CA ARG A 8 -6.93 -47.63 7.35
C ARG A 8 -5.59 -47.35 8.03
N THR A 9 -4.73 -46.60 7.36
CA THR A 9 -3.49 -46.09 7.94
C THR A 9 -3.80 -45.01 9.00
N PRO A 10 -2.94 -44.83 10.02
CA PRO A 10 -3.16 -43.83 11.06
C PRO A 10 -3.27 -42.39 10.51
N GLU A 11 -2.60 -42.09 9.41
CA GLU A 11 -2.72 -40.80 8.71
C GLU A 11 -4.11 -40.61 8.08
N GLU A 12 -4.66 -41.63 7.41
CA GLU A 12 -6.01 -41.57 6.84
C GLU A 12 -7.07 -41.44 7.95
N GLU A 13 -6.83 -42.01 9.13
CA GLU A 13 -7.69 -41.85 10.29
C GLU A 13 -7.65 -40.42 10.85
N ALA A 14 -6.47 -39.78 10.89
CA ALA A 14 -6.31 -38.39 11.32
C ALA A 14 -7.05 -37.42 10.39
N VAL A 15 -6.86 -37.55 9.07
CA VAL A 15 -7.57 -36.74 8.06
C VAL A 15 -9.09 -36.93 8.20
N ARG A 16 -9.55 -38.16 8.46
CA ARG A 16 -10.96 -38.44 8.66
C ARG A 16 -11.51 -37.83 9.96
N ARG A 17 -10.70 -37.74 11.03
CA ARG A 17 -11.10 -37.05 12.27
C ARG A 17 -11.24 -35.56 12.07
N VAL A 18 -10.32 -34.92 11.36
CA VAL A 18 -10.40 -33.50 10.97
C VAL A 18 -11.66 -33.23 10.16
N ARG A 19 -11.88 -33.99 9.08
CA ARG A 19 -13.08 -33.88 8.23
C ARG A 19 -14.39 -34.13 8.98
N LYS A 20 -14.37 -34.99 10.01
CA LYS A 20 -15.54 -35.26 10.87
C LYS A 20 -15.79 -34.13 11.87
N LEU A 21 -14.74 -33.47 12.36
CA LEU A 21 -14.84 -32.28 13.21
C LEU A 21 -15.37 -31.09 12.42
N GLU A 22 -14.83 -30.82 11.23
CA GLU A 22 -15.35 -29.80 10.31
C GLU A 22 -16.83 -30.02 9.96
N LYS A 23 -17.23 -31.27 9.64
CA LYS A 23 -18.65 -31.60 9.40
C LYS A 23 -19.53 -31.39 10.64
N ARG A 24 -19.00 -31.61 11.85
CA ARG A 24 -19.74 -31.36 13.11
C ARG A 24 -19.84 -29.86 13.38
N GLU A 25 -18.79 -29.11 13.15
CA GLU A 25 -18.76 -27.66 13.32
C GLU A 25 -19.68 -26.95 12.31
N ALA A 26 -19.64 -27.33 11.04
CA ALA A 26 -20.57 -26.85 10.02
C ALA A 26 -22.04 -27.11 10.39
N LYS A 27 -22.35 -28.28 10.98
CA LYS A 27 -23.68 -28.58 11.50
C LYS A 27 -24.06 -27.74 12.73
N ARG A 28 -23.09 -27.35 13.58
CA ARG A 28 -23.33 -26.43 14.70
C ARG A 28 -23.61 -25.01 14.22
N ARG A 29 -22.87 -24.51 13.23
CA ARG A 29 -23.11 -23.18 12.61
C ARG A 29 -24.52 -23.09 12.03
N ARG A 30 -24.93 -24.09 11.23
CA ARG A 30 -26.30 -24.14 10.67
C ARG A 30 -27.43 -24.16 11.72
N LYS A 31 -27.17 -24.68 12.92
CA LYS A 31 -28.14 -24.65 14.02
C LYS A 31 -28.16 -23.32 14.77
N HIS A 32 -27.04 -22.59 14.77
CA HIS A 32 -26.89 -21.33 15.49
C HIS A 32 -27.58 -20.17 14.74
N ASP A 33 -27.57 -20.19 13.41
CA ASP A 33 -28.23 -19.16 12.59
C ASP A 33 -29.77 -19.26 12.63
N HIS A 34 -30.34 -20.32 13.19
CA HIS A 34 -31.79 -20.49 13.26
C HIS A 34 -32.44 -19.86 14.52
N TYR A 35 -31.67 -19.47 15.53
CA TYR A 35 -32.21 -18.89 16.78
C TYR A 35 -31.82 -17.42 17.01
N GLY A 36 -31.15 -16.77 16.05
CA GLY A 36 -30.83 -15.35 16.10
C GLY A 36 -31.92 -14.50 15.48
N TYR A 37 -32.84 -14.01 16.31
CA TYR A 37 -33.63 -12.77 16.16
C TYR A 37 -34.25 -12.46 14.77
N GLY A 38 -35.58 -12.51 14.72
CA GLY A 38 -36.36 -12.26 13.53
C GLY A 38 -36.00 -10.96 12.79
N SER A 39 -35.82 -11.08 11.48
CA SER A 39 -36.07 -9.98 10.56
C SER A 39 -36.57 -10.53 9.23
N SER A 40 -37.90 -10.45 9.09
CA SER A 40 -38.59 -10.04 7.87
C SER A 40 -38.23 -10.77 6.58
N SER A 41 -38.97 -11.86 6.36
CA SER A 41 -39.64 -12.17 5.10
C SER A 41 -39.88 -10.95 4.20
N SER A 42 -39.11 -10.84 3.12
CA SER A 42 -39.49 -10.10 1.91
C SER A 42 -39.03 -10.91 0.70
N LYS A 43 -39.87 -11.89 0.35
CA LYS A 43 -39.95 -12.42 -1.01
C LYS A 43 -40.31 -11.27 -1.94
N ARG A 44 -39.34 -10.73 -2.69
CA ARG A 44 -39.64 -9.99 -3.92
C ARG A 44 -38.94 -10.68 -5.08
N GLN A 45 -39.73 -11.53 -5.74
CA GLN A 45 -39.51 -11.92 -7.12
C GLN A 45 -39.31 -10.65 -7.95
N GLN A 46 -38.12 -10.46 -8.52
CA GLN A 46 -37.99 -9.75 -9.77
C GLN A 46 -37.10 -10.58 -10.71
N ARG A 47 -37.80 -11.30 -11.58
CA ARG A 47 -37.33 -11.57 -12.94
C ARG A 47 -37.13 -10.22 -13.62
N THR A 48 -35.91 -9.89 -14.02
CA THR A 48 -35.66 -9.00 -15.15
C THR A 48 -34.41 -9.49 -15.88
N ALA A 49 -34.56 -9.59 -17.19
CA ALA A 49 -33.60 -10.06 -18.15
C ALA A 49 -32.25 -9.35 -18.00
N ILE A 50 -31.19 -10.15 -17.95
CA ILE A 50 -29.81 -9.72 -18.09
C ILE A 50 -29.60 -9.53 -19.59
N VAL A 51 -29.57 -8.27 -20.02
CA VAL A 51 -28.91 -7.86 -21.25
C VAL A 51 -27.44 -7.81 -20.89
N GLU A 52 -26.68 -8.79 -21.39
CA GLU A 52 -25.23 -8.77 -21.36
C GLU A 52 -24.75 -7.70 -22.35
N GLU A 53 -24.43 -6.51 -21.82
CA GLU A 53 -23.54 -5.59 -22.52
C GLU A 53 -22.11 -5.96 -22.14
N ASP A 54 -21.53 -6.75 -23.03
CA ASP A 54 -20.14 -7.10 -23.20
C ASP A 54 -19.31 -5.82 -23.33
N ASN A 55 -18.71 -5.38 -22.22
CA ASN A 55 -17.71 -4.32 -22.21
C ASN A 55 -16.32 -4.98 -22.28
N SER A 56 -16.06 -5.59 -23.43
CA SER A 56 -14.75 -6.02 -23.90
C SER A 56 -13.82 -4.81 -23.97
N CYS A 57 -12.89 -4.74 -23.00
CA CYS A 57 -11.76 -3.82 -23.06
C CYS A 57 -10.65 -4.52 -23.84
N ASP A 58 -10.67 -4.25 -25.14
CA ASP A 58 -9.71 -4.60 -26.18
C ASP A 58 -8.35 -3.93 -25.88
N GLU A 59 -7.39 -4.70 -25.37
CA GLU A 59 -5.95 -4.37 -25.43
C GLU A 59 -5.31 -5.33 -26.46
N GLU A 60 -5.38 -4.93 -27.73
CA GLU A 60 -4.55 -5.46 -28.82
C GLU A 60 -3.12 -4.86 -28.78
N ASP A 61 -2.20 -5.60 -29.40
CA ASP A 61 -0.74 -5.41 -29.57
C ASP A 61 0.15 -5.79 -28.37
N GLY A 62 0.99 -6.83 -28.39
CA GLY A 62 1.38 -7.76 -29.46
C GLY A 62 2.66 -8.49 -29.05
N GLU A 63 2.70 -9.81 -29.25
CA GLU A 63 3.85 -10.65 -29.69
C GLU A 63 3.61 -12.14 -29.34
N GLU A 64 2.95 -12.80 -30.29
CA GLU A 64 3.22 -14.12 -30.84
C GLU A 64 4.25 -15.03 -30.10
N PHE A 65 3.84 -15.58 -28.96
CA PHE A 65 4.41 -16.83 -28.44
C PHE A 65 3.39 -17.97 -28.65
N ILE A 66 3.54 -18.72 -29.74
CA ILE A 66 2.74 -19.90 -30.06
C ILE A 66 3.16 -21.06 -29.13
N GLY A 67 2.64 -21.03 -27.90
CA GLY A 67 2.56 -22.18 -27.01
C GLY A 67 1.19 -22.87 -27.15
N PRO A 68 1.08 -24.19 -26.90
CA PRO A 68 -0.20 -24.89 -26.98
C PRO A 68 -1.22 -24.24 -26.02
N VAL A 69 -2.30 -23.71 -26.60
CA VAL A 69 -3.40 -23.07 -25.88
C VAL A 69 -3.98 -24.08 -24.89
N PRO A 70 -3.86 -23.85 -23.56
CA PRO A 70 -4.53 -24.70 -22.60
C PRO A 70 -6.03 -24.56 -22.82
N GLY A 71 -6.72 -25.69 -23.04
CA GLY A 71 -8.16 -25.71 -23.25
C GLY A 71 -8.90 -25.00 -22.11
N PRO A 72 -10.10 -24.44 -22.38
CA PRO A 72 -10.85 -23.64 -21.41
C PRO A 72 -11.14 -24.47 -20.15
N SER A 73 -10.29 -24.35 -19.14
CA SER A 73 -10.53 -24.96 -17.85
C SER A 73 -11.70 -24.22 -17.24
N ASN A 74 -12.82 -24.92 -17.12
CA ASN A 74 -14.06 -24.47 -16.49
C ASN A 74 -13.87 -24.36 -14.96
N TYR A 75 -12.76 -23.77 -14.52
CA TYR A 75 -12.43 -23.50 -13.14
C TYR A 75 -13.11 -22.19 -12.78
N GLN A 76 -14.42 -22.27 -12.51
CA GLN A 76 -15.06 -21.19 -11.76
C GLN A 76 -14.38 -21.17 -10.40
N PRO A 77 -13.63 -20.10 -10.06
CA PRO A 77 -13.05 -19.97 -8.75
C PRO A 77 -14.19 -20.08 -7.76
N ASP A 78 -14.06 -20.95 -6.77
CA ASP A 78 -15.13 -21.22 -5.82
C ASP A 78 -15.26 -19.98 -4.92
N TYR A 79 -16.06 -19.00 -5.35
CA TYR A 79 -16.16 -17.67 -4.75
C TYR A 79 -16.58 -17.74 -3.29
N GLU A 80 -17.29 -18.80 -2.90
CA GLU A 80 -17.62 -19.07 -1.49
C GLU A 80 -16.37 -19.42 -0.67
N THR A 81 -15.43 -20.17 -1.24
CA THR A 81 -14.16 -20.53 -0.60
C THR A 81 -13.26 -19.30 -0.44
N ILE A 82 -13.14 -18.48 -1.49
CA ILE A 82 -12.38 -17.22 -1.42
C ILE A 82 -13.00 -16.25 -0.42
N ARG A 83 -14.34 -16.16 -0.35
CA ARG A 83 -15.03 -15.32 0.61
C ARG A 83 -14.87 -15.82 2.05
N ALA A 84 -14.91 -17.13 2.26
CA ALA A 84 -14.67 -17.75 3.57
C ALA A 84 -13.22 -17.53 4.02
N GLU A 85 -12.25 -17.62 3.12
CA GLU A 85 -10.85 -17.33 3.41
C GLU A 85 -10.62 -15.85 3.76
N ILE A 86 -11.29 -14.92 3.06
CA ILE A 86 -11.25 -13.49 3.39
C ILE A 86 -11.93 -13.21 4.74
N GLU A 87 -13.06 -13.85 5.05
CA GLU A 87 -13.71 -13.73 6.36
C GLU A 87 -12.89 -14.36 7.48
N GLU A 88 -12.24 -15.50 7.24
CA GLU A 88 -11.34 -16.12 8.21
C GLU A 88 -10.10 -15.24 8.44
N GLN A 89 -9.53 -14.62 7.39
CA GLN A 89 -8.45 -13.65 7.54
C GLN A 89 -8.89 -12.43 8.34
N ARG A 90 -10.09 -11.88 8.07
CA ARG A 90 -10.64 -10.78 8.88
C ARG A 90 -10.92 -11.19 10.32
N PHE A 91 -11.36 -12.43 10.54
CA PHE A 91 -11.59 -12.96 11.88
C PHE A 91 -10.28 -13.16 12.63
N ARG A 92 -9.24 -13.69 11.97
CA ARG A 92 -7.88 -13.81 12.53
C ARG A 92 -7.26 -12.44 12.80
N GLU A 93 -7.38 -11.47 11.89
CA GLU A 93 -6.93 -10.09 12.14
C GLU A 93 -7.69 -9.48 13.31
N LYS A 94 -9.01 -9.66 13.39
CA LYS A 94 -9.81 -9.15 14.51
C LYS A 94 -9.42 -9.78 15.85
N MET A 95 -9.10 -11.08 15.86
CA MET A 95 -8.60 -11.76 17.05
C MET A 95 -7.18 -11.31 17.39
N ALA A 96 -6.30 -11.13 16.41
CA ALA A 96 -4.94 -10.64 16.62
C ALA A 96 -4.94 -9.21 17.16
N MET A 97 -5.80 -8.34 16.63
CA MET A 97 -5.95 -6.96 17.10
C MET A 97 -6.53 -6.88 18.52
N ALA A 98 -7.36 -7.85 18.91
CA ALA A 98 -7.85 -7.97 20.28
C ALA A 98 -6.75 -8.41 21.28
N PHE A 99 -5.72 -9.13 20.82
CA PHE A 99 -4.56 -9.47 21.65
C PHE A 99 -3.48 -8.36 21.68
N ASP A 100 -3.33 -7.58 20.61
CA ASP A 100 -2.46 -6.38 20.60
C ASP A 100 -2.93 -5.33 21.62
N ASP A 101 -4.24 -5.22 21.87
CA ASP A 101 -4.79 -4.34 22.92
C ASP A 101 -4.57 -4.89 24.35
N ASP A 102 -4.27 -6.19 24.53
CA ASP A 102 -3.93 -6.79 25.83
C ASP A 102 -2.43 -6.63 26.17
N GLU A 103 -1.54 -6.38 25.19
CA GLU A 103 -0.17 -5.88 25.46
C GLU A 103 -0.19 -4.48 26.12
N ARG A 104 -1.34 -3.80 26.12
CA ARG A 104 -1.55 -2.57 26.88
C ARG A 104 -1.50 -2.81 28.40
N LEU A 105 -1.89 -3.98 28.90
CA LEU A 105 -1.78 -4.30 30.33
C LEU A 105 -0.33 -4.45 30.76
N ASP A 106 0.52 -5.09 29.95
CA ASP A 106 1.97 -5.13 30.18
C ASP A 106 2.60 -3.73 30.07
N SER A 107 2.10 -2.86 29.19
CA SER A 107 2.54 -1.46 29.11
C SER A 107 2.11 -0.63 30.33
N ILE A 108 0.91 -0.90 30.88
CA ILE A 108 0.39 -0.23 32.08
C ILE A 108 1.11 -0.77 33.32
N GLU A 109 1.41 -2.07 33.39
CA GLU A 109 2.17 -2.69 34.47
C GLU A 109 3.65 -2.26 34.42
N ALA A 110 4.26 -2.17 33.24
CA ALA A 110 5.59 -1.58 33.07
C ALA A 110 5.61 -0.09 33.46
N ARG A 111 4.54 0.65 33.19
CA ARG A 111 4.39 2.06 33.58
C ARG A 111 4.06 2.23 35.07
N PHE A 112 3.37 1.29 35.70
CA PHE A 112 3.18 1.25 37.16
C PHE A 112 4.48 0.84 37.88
N ASN A 113 5.23 -0.12 37.33
CA ASN A 113 6.53 -0.52 37.83
C ASN A 113 7.60 0.58 37.64
N SER A 114 7.50 1.42 36.60
CA SER A 114 8.39 2.58 36.45
C SER A 114 8.09 3.71 37.45
N PHE A 115 6.83 3.84 37.88
CA PHE A 115 6.44 4.74 38.98
C PHE A 115 6.64 4.12 40.38
N ALA A 116 6.73 2.80 40.48
CA ALA A 116 7.21 2.10 41.68
C ALA A 116 8.74 2.14 41.80
N HIS A 117 9.38 3.20 41.28
CA HIS A 117 10.72 3.60 41.71
C HIS A 117 10.61 4.07 43.16
N VAL A 118 10.49 3.11 44.09
CA VAL A 118 10.68 3.33 45.51
C VAL A 118 12.09 3.91 45.63
N PRO A 119 12.24 5.19 46.02
CA PRO A 119 13.54 5.82 46.11
C PRO A 119 14.48 4.94 46.93
N MET A 120 15.71 4.74 46.46
CA MET A 120 16.69 3.81 47.08
C MET A 120 16.99 4.10 48.56
N HIS A 121 16.50 5.20 49.13
CA HIS A 121 16.65 5.54 50.54
C HIS A 121 15.50 5.03 51.44
N TRP A 122 14.36 4.60 50.88
CA TRP A 122 13.26 3.94 51.61
C TRP A 122 13.32 2.41 51.54
N GLY A 123 13.98 1.84 50.52
CA GLY A 123 14.48 0.47 50.58
C GLY A 123 15.78 0.46 51.38
N GLY A 124 15.79 -0.18 52.56
CA GLY A 124 16.89 -0.08 53.53
C GLY A 124 18.29 -0.18 52.92
N LYS A 125 19.21 0.68 53.40
CA LYS A 125 20.63 0.80 53.01
C LYS A 125 21.51 -0.46 53.25
N ASN A 126 20.93 -1.65 53.40
CA ASN A 126 21.68 -2.85 53.80
C ASN A 126 21.92 -3.89 52.68
N SER A 127 21.56 -3.66 51.41
CA SER A 127 21.80 -4.71 50.41
C SER A 127 21.84 -4.24 48.95
N SER A 128 22.86 -3.48 48.56
CA SER A 128 23.36 -3.53 47.18
C SER A 128 24.57 -4.46 47.08
N LYS A 129 24.54 -5.61 47.79
CA LYS A 129 25.30 -6.75 47.29
C LYS A 129 24.71 -7.00 45.89
N PRO A 130 25.50 -6.95 44.80
CA PRO A 130 24.99 -7.28 43.48
C PRO A 130 24.25 -8.61 43.65
N ARG A 131 22.99 -8.69 43.19
CA ARG A 131 22.32 -10.00 43.14
C ARG A 131 23.18 -10.85 42.22
N ILE A 132 24.09 -11.62 42.81
CA ILE A 132 24.93 -12.57 42.10
C ILE A 132 23.93 -13.44 41.39
N ASN A 133 23.92 -13.35 40.07
CA ASN A 133 22.95 -14.07 39.27
C ASN A 133 23.43 -15.52 39.24
N TYR A 134 23.02 -16.29 40.26
CA TYR A 134 23.46 -17.67 40.52
C TYR A 134 23.13 -18.66 39.39
N ASP A 135 22.50 -18.18 38.32
CA ASP A 135 22.21 -18.90 37.07
C ASP A 135 23.46 -19.07 36.17
N ASN A 136 24.56 -18.35 36.39
CA ASN A 136 25.80 -18.52 35.63
C ASN A 136 26.87 -19.27 36.46
N ASP A 137 27.79 -19.96 35.77
CA ASP A 137 28.95 -20.68 36.35
C ASP A 137 29.92 -19.80 37.16
N GLU A 138 29.63 -18.50 37.25
CA GLU A 138 30.34 -17.51 38.07
C GLU A 138 30.40 -17.91 39.55
N PHE A 139 29.42 -18.67 40.06
CA PHE A 139 29.42 -19.23 41.41
C PHE A 139 30.58 -20.20 41.69
N LEU A 140 31.11 -20.89 40.67
CA LEU A 140 32.26 -21.80 40.80
C LEU A 140 33.60 -21.07 40.73
N ALA A 141 33.61 -19.81 40.29
CA ALA A 141 34.81 -19.00 40.14
C ALA A 141 35.14 -18.15 41.39
N VAL A 142 34.23 -18.07 42.36
CA VAL A 142 34.46 -17.34 43.62
C VAL A 142 35.39 -18.15 44.53
N ASP A 143 36.52 -17.54 44.93
CA ASP A 143 37.49 -18.17 45.83
C ASP A 143 36.90 -18.27 47.25
N PRO A 144 36.69 -19.49 47.80
CA PRO A 144 36.06 -19.68 49.11
C PRO A 144 36.81 -19.02 50.27
N MET A 145 38.10 -18.70 50.13
CA MET A 145 38.91 -18.05 51.17
C MET A 145 38.60 -16.57 51.36
N THR A 146 37.85 -15.96 50.43
CA THR A 146 37.49 -14.55 50.46
C THR A 146 36.05 -14.29 50.91
N MET A 147 35.26 -15.35 51.11
CA MET A 147 33.87 -15.27 51.56
C MET A 147 33.78 -15.23 53.09
N ASP A 148 32.78 -14.53 53.62
CA ASP A 148 32.47 -14.59 55.05
C ASP A 148 31.89 -15.98 55.43
N ASP A 149 31.91 -16.32 56.71
CA ASP A 149 31.50 -17.66 57.17
C ASP A 149 30.04 -18.01 56.82
N GLU A 150 29.17 -16.99 56.71
CA GLU A 150 27.75 -17.14 56.35
C GLU A 150 27.58 -17.38 54.83
N GLU A 151 28.30 -16.63 54.00
CA GLU A 151 28.41 -16.84 52.56
C GLU A 151 29.06 -18.18 52.21
N TYR A 152 30.07 -18.61 52.98
CA TYR A 152 30.69 -19.92 52.83
C TYR A 152 29.69 -21.05 53.16
N ALA A 153 28.90 -20.92 54.22
CA ALA A 153 27.88 -21.90 54.57
C ALA A 153 26.80 -22.02 53.47
N GLU A 154 26.39 -20.90 52.87
CA GLU A 154 25.50 -20.90 51.71
C GLU A 154 26.17 -21.52 50.48
N TRP A 155 27.46 -21.22 50.25
CA TRP A 155 28.24 -21.79 49.16
C TRP A 155 28.30 -23.32 49.25
N VAL A 156 28.56 -23.86 50.43
CA VAL A 156 28.57 -25.32 50.68
C VAL A 156 27.18 -25.91 50.46
N ARG A 157 26.11 -25.28 50.97
CA ARG A 157 24.73 -25.74 50.79
C ARG A 157 24.34 -25.80 49.30
N MET A 158 24.70 -24.75 48.56
CA MET A 158 24.46 -24.65 47.12
C MET A 158 25.32 -25.64 46.31
N GLY A 159 26.59 -25.81 46.68
CA GLY A 159 27.49 -26.81 46.08
C GLY A 159 26.98 -28.23 46.27
N MET A 160 26.45 -28.54 47.46
CA MET A 160 25.80 -29.83 47.72
C MET A 160 24.51 -30.00 46.91
N TYR A 161 23.67 -28.96 46.85
CA TYR A 161 22.43 -29.01 46.05
C TYR A 161 22.70 -29.23 44.56
N ARG A 162 23.69 -28.53 43.97
CA ARG A 162 24.11 -28.73 42.58
C ARG A 162 24.62 -30.15 42.32
N LYS A 163 25.35 -30.75 43.27
CA LYS A 163 25.83 -32.13 43.14
C LYS A 163 24.69 -33.14 43.19
N THR A 164 23.67 -32.95 44.03
CA THR A 164 22.53 -33.88 44.13
C THR A 164 21.48 -33.67 43.05
N HIS A 165 21.32 -32.44 42.53
CA HIS A 165 20.33 -32.07 41.51
C HIS A 165 20.97 -31.78 40.15
N ALA A 166 22.19 -32.28 39.90
CA ALA A 166 22.89 -32.07 38.63
C ALA A 166 22.06 -32.50 37.41
N GLN A 167 21.32 -33.61 37.53
CA GLN A 167 20.42 -34.10 36.49
C GLN A 167 19.23 -33.17 36.25
N GLU A 168 18.62 -32.65 37.32
CA GLU A 168 17.48 -31.72 37.24
C GLU A 168 17.89 -30.38 36.59
N ILE A 169 19.08 -29.88 36.93
CA ILE A 169 19.63 -28.64 36.34
C ILE A 169 19.88 -28.84 34.84
N ALA A 170 20.50 -29.95 34.44
CA ALA A 170 20.73 -30.26 33.03
C ALA A 170 19.42 -30.41 32.23
N GLU A 171 18.37 -30.99 32.84
CA GLU A 171 17.05 -31.08 32.23
C GLU A 171 16.39 -29.70 32.09
N LYS A 172 16.50 -28.86 33.13
CA LYS A 172 16.00 -27.48 33.11
C LYS A 172 16.70 -26.62 32.05
N GLU A 173 18.01 -26.81 31.87
CA GLU A 173 18.78 -26.16 30.80
C GLU A 173 18.36 -26.64 29.43
N ARG A 174 18.15 -27.95 29.24
CA ARG A 174 17.59 -28.50 27.98
C ARG A 174 16.22 -27.92 27.68
N MET A 175 15.34 -27.83 28.68
CA MET A 175 14.02 -27.24 28.52
C MET A 175 14.09 -25.74 28.18
N LYS A 176 15.01 -24.99 28.82
CA LYS A 176 15.24 -23.57 28.54
C LYS A 176 15.79 -23.37 27.12
N ALA A 177 16.73 -24.22 26.70
CA ALA A 177 17.28 -24.21 25.35
C ALA A 177 16.23 -24.57 24.29
N GLU A 178 15.38 -25.57 24.52
CA GLU A 178 14.28 -25.92 23.61
C GLU A 178 13.27 -24.77 23.48
N ARG A 179 12.88 -24.14 24.60
CA ARG A 179 11.98 -22.98 24.59
C ARG A 179 12.60 -21.79 23.87
N ALA A 180 13.89 -21.54 24.08
CA ALA A 180 14.63 -20.49 23.37
C ALA A 180 14.69 -20.78 21.86
N ALA A 181 14.93 -22.03 21.47
CA ALA A 181 14.93 -22.47 20.07
C ALA A 181 13.54 -22.30 19.42
N LYS A 182 12.45 -22.67 20.10
CA LYS A 182 11.07 -22.46 19.61
C LYS A 182 10.76 -20.98 19.43
N ARG A 183 11.11 -20.13 20.40
CA ARG A 183 10.94 -18.68 20.29
C ARG A 183 11.75 -18.08 19.15
N ALA A 184 12.97 -18.59 18.91
CA ALA A 184 13.79 -18.15 17.79
C ALA A 184 13.17 -18.53 16.43
N GLN A 185 12.63 -19.75 16.31
CA GLN A 185 11.93 -20.21 15.10
C GLN A 185 10.65 -19.40 14.84
N GLU A 186 9.83 -19.20 15.87
CA GLU A 186 8.61 -18.38 15.77
C GLU A 186 8.92 -16.93 15.37
N LYS A 187 9.97 -16.35 15.97
CA LYS A 187 10.45 -15.02 15.60
C LYS A 187 10.94 -14.96 14.16
N ALA A 188 11.61 -16.01 13.67
CA ALA A 188 12.04 -16.10 12.27
C ALA A 188 10.85 -16.16 11.31
N ILE A 189 9.84 -16.97 11.62
CA ILE A 189 8.60 -17.08 10.84
C ILE A 189 7.86 -15.74 10.84
N ARG A 190 7.73 -15.08 11.99
CA ARG A 190 7.09 -13.76 12.11
C ARG A 190 7.82 -12.69 11.29
N ALA A 191 9.15 -12.71 11.29
CA ALA A 191 9.95 -11.77 10.49
C ALA A 191 9.78 -12.01 8.97
N GLU A 192 9.64 -13.27 8.54
CA GLU A 192 9.39 -13.61 7.14
C GLU A 192 8.00 -13.16 6.68
N THR A 193 6.96 -13.40 7.49
CA THR A 193 5.60 -12.96 7.17
C THR A 193 5.49 -11.43 7.15
N GLU A 194 6.14 -10.74 8.08
CA GLU A 194 6.21 -9.28 8.10
C GLU A 194 6.92 -8.73 6.86
N ARG A 195 8.01 -9.38 6.41
CA ARG A 195 8.71 -9.01 5.17
C ARG A 195 7.80 -9.15 3.95
N LEU A 196 7.07 -10.25 3.82
CA LEU A 196 6.13 -10.47 2.72
C LEU A 196 4.98 -9.45 2.76
N GLN A 197 4.44 -9.14 3.93
CA GLN A 197 3.38 -8.16 4.10
C GLN A 197 3.85 -6.74 3.71
N LYS A 198 5.07 -6.35 4.08
CA LYS A 198 5.66 -5.06 3.68
C LYS A 198 5.80 -4.95 2.16
N VAL A 199 6.23 -6.01 1.48
CA VAL A 199 6.33 -6.05 0.02
C VAL A 199 4.94 -5.90 -0.62
N ALA A 200 3.95 -6.68 -0.17
CA ALA A 200 2.58 -6.59 -0.69
C ALA A 200 1.94 -5.20 -0.45
N ALA A 201 2.22 -4.57 0.70
CA ALA A 201 1.77 -3.21 0.98
C ALA A 201 2.43 -2.20 0.03
N ALA A 202 3.74 -2.28 -0.17
CA ALA A 202 4.48 -1.41 -1.09
C ALA A 202 3.97 -1.55 -2.53
N GLU A 203 3.66 -2.77 -2.98
CA GLU A 203 3.07 -3.02 -4.30
C GLU A 203 1.68 -2.37 -4.45
N ARG A 204 0.82 -2.50 -3.44
CA ARG A 204 -0.51 -1.83 -3.43
C ARG A 204 -0.37 -0.31 -3.50
N TRP A 205 0.60 0.26 -2.79
CA TRP A 205 0.89 1.70 -2.86
C TRP A 205 1.40 2.12 -4.24
N SER A 206 2.32 1.34 -4.84
CA SER A 206 2.82 1.58 -6.20
C SER A 206 1.69 1.53 -7.23
N HIS A 207 0.79 0.55 -7.12
CA HIS A 207 -0.35 0.43 -8.02
C HIS A 207 -1.35 1.60 -7.89
N LYS A 208 -1.60 2.11 -6.68
CA LYS A 208 -2.41 3.33 -6.49
C LYS A 208 -1.77 4.53 -7.16
N LEU A 209 -0.47 4.74 -6.95
CA LEU A 209 0.27 5.84 -7.56
C LEU A 209 0.27 5.75 -9.10
N LYS A 210 0.46 4.55 -9.67
CA LYS A 210 0.36 4.31 -11.11
C LYS A 210 -1.02 4.66 -11.66
N LYS A 211 -2.10 4.27 -10.96
CA LYS A 211 -3.48 4.62 -11.35
C LYS A 211 -3.72 6.13 -11.32
N GLU A 212 -3.23 6.81 -10.29
CA GLU A 212 -3.33 8.27 -10.21
C GLU A 212 -2.54 8.95 -11.33
N ASN A 213 -1.33 8.49 -11.63
CA ASN A 213 -0.53 9.00 -12.75
C ASN A 213 -1.23 8.79 -14.10
N LYS A 214 -1.76 7.59 -14.37
CA LYS A 214 -2.56 7.33 -15.59
C LYS A 214 -3.76 8.27 -15.68
N ARG A 215 -4.44 8.52 -14.55
CA ARG A 215 -5.55 9.49 -14.50
C ARG A 215 -5.06 10.89 -14.87
N LEU A 216 -3.95 11.35 -14.32
CA LEU A 216 -3.36 12.66 -14.62
C LEU A 216 -2.93 12.78 -16.10
N GLU A 217 -2.37 11.73 -16.68
CA GLU A 217 -2.01 11.68 -18.10
C GLU A 217 -3.23 11.85 -19.00
N LEU A 218 -4.32 11.11 -18.72
CA LEU A 218 -5.58 11.27 -19.46
C LEU A 218 -6.12 12.70 -19.37
N LEU A 219 -6.05 13.33 -18.19
CA LEU A 219 -6.46 14.73 -18.03
C LEU A 219 -5.57 15.69 -18.84
N ARG A 220 -4.27 15.42 -18.94
CA ARG A 220 -3.37 16.21 -19.78
C ARG A 220 -3.65 16.04 -21.26
N LEU A 221 -3.94 14.82 -21.71
CA LEU A 221 -4.35 14.56 -23.08
C LEU A 221 -5.66 15.30 -23.39
N GLU A 222 -6.63 15.31 -22.47
CA GLU A 222 -7.86 16.09 -22.64
C GLU A 222 -7.56 17.60 -22.73
N TYR A 223 -6.71 18.14 -21.85
CA TYR A 223 -6.25 19.53 -21.91
C TYR A 223 -5.64 19.87 -23.29
N GLN A 224 -4.74 19.03 -23.79
CA GLN A 224 -4.11 19.23 -25.10
C GLN A 224 -5.11 19.14 -26.25
N ASN A 225 -6.05 18.18 -26.20
CA ASN A 225 -7.06 17.99 -27.22
C ASN A 225 -8.05 19.18 -27.26
N ARG A 226 -8.48 19.69 -26.09
CA ARG A 226 -9.30 20.91 -26.01
C ARG A 226 -8.56 22.11 -26.57
N TRP A 227 -7.27 22.27 -26.26
CA TRP A 227 -6.44 23.31 -26.87
C TRP A 227 -6.35 23.19 -28.40
N LYS A 228 -6.13 21.99 -28.92
CA LYS A 228 -6.11 21.73 -30.36
C LYS A 228 -7.44 22.08 -31.03
N LEU A 229 -8.56 21.69 -30.41
CA LEU A 229 -9.92 21.99 -30.88
C LEU A 229 -10.20 23.51 -30.91
N LEU A 230 -9.75 24.24 -29.89
CA LEU A 230 -9.89 25.70 -29.85
C LEU A 230 -9.08 26.39 -30.94
N LEU A 231 -7.88 25.89 -31.23
CA LEU A 231 -6.97 26.47 -32.20
C LEU A 231 -7.27 26.08 -33.65
N SER A 232 -7.95 24.94 -33.90
CA SER A 232 -8.14 24.43 -35.25
C SER A 232 -9.00 25.33 -36.14
N ASN A 233 -9.69 26.35 -35.58
CA ASN A 233 -10.52 27.31 -36.33
C ASN A 233 -11.52 26.64 -37.31
N THR A 234 -11.79 25.35 -37.13
CA THR A 234 -12.61 24.52 -38.04
C THR A 234 -14.10 24.71 -37.81
N GLN A 235 -14.50 25.49 -36.81
CA GLN A 235 -15.90 25.80 -36.63
C GLN A 235 -16.32 26.97 -37.54
N PRO A 236 -17.41 26.81 -38.32
CA PRO A 236 -17.95 27.89 -39.15
C PRO A 236 -18.29 29.07 -38.25
N ALA A 237 -18.04 30.28 -38.77
CA ALA A 237 -17.99 31.55 -38.05
C ALA A 237 -19.26 31.97 -37.29
N ASP A 238 -20.32 31.17 -37.30
CA ASP A 238 -21.63 31.63 -36.89
C ASP A 238 -21.88 31.54 -35.37
N ILE A 239 -21.59 30.45 -34.64
CA ILE A 239 -22.10 30.36 -33.25
C ILE A 239 -21.27 29.39 -32.40
N ALA A 240 -20.10 29.81 -31.93
CA ALA A 240 -19.43 29.10 -30.85
C ALA A 240 -19.23 30.06 -29.68
N ASP A 241 -20.30 30.25 -28.93
CA ASP A 241 -20.33 30.92 -27.65
C ASP A 241 -19.52 30.10 -26.62
N ILE A 242 -18.18 30.19 -26.72
CA ILE A 242 -17.24 29.48 -25.84
C ILE A 242 -17.44 30.03 -24.44
N GLY A 243 -17.73 29.12 -23.50
CA GLY A 243 -17.88 29.47 -22.10
C GLY A 243 -16.58 29.43 -21.31
N PHE A 244 -16.62 29.93 -20.07
CA PHE A 244 -15.52 29.94 -19.12
C PHE A 244 -14.98 28.52 -18.86
N ASN A 245 -15.85 27.51 -18.81
CA ASN A 245 -15.49 26.12 -18.55
C ASN A 245 -14.97 25.36 -19.78
N ASP A 246 -15.16 25.92 -20.98
CA ASP A 246 -14.68 25.32 -22.23
C ASP A 246 -13.20 25.62 -22.47
N ILE A 247 -12.70 26.72 -21.88
CA ILE A 247 -11.29 27.09 -21.93
C ILE A 247 -10.49 26.06 -21.11
N PRO A 248 -9.46 25.43 -21.71
CA PRO A 248 -8.64 24.44 -21.04
C PRO A 248 -7.66 25.10 -20.06
N TRP A 249 -8.13 25.42 -18.87
CA TRP A 249 -7.31 25.96 -17.78
C TRP A 249 -6.31 24.90 -17.27
N PRO A 250 -5.06 25.27 -16.91
CA PRO A 250 -4.06 24.34 -16.40
C PRO A 250 -4.31 23.98 -14.93
N ILE A 251 -5.50 23.46 -14.62
CA ILE A 251 -5.98 23.11 -13.28
C ILE A 251 -6.66 21.74 -13.35
N LEU A 252 -6.26 20.81 -12.48
CA LEU A 252 -6.80 19.44 -12.48
C LEU A 252 -8.30 19.36 -12.19
N LEU A 253 -8.81 20.25 -11.34
CA LEU A 253 -10.21 20.29 -10.96
C LEU A 253 -11.14 20.57 -12.15
N ALA A 254 -10.69 21.34 -13.14
CA ALA A 254 -11.45 21.66 -14.35
C ALA A 254 -11.88 20.41 -15.17
N TYR A 255 -11.19 19.28 -14.98
CA TYR A 255 -11.39 18.06 -15.78
C TYR A 255 -12.00 16.89 -15.01
N LYS A 256 -12.23 17.02 -13.70
CA LYS A 256 -12.71 15.91 -12.85
C LYS A 256 -14.17 15.50 -13.15
N HIS A 257 -14.91 16.31 -13.90
CA HIS A 257 -16.38 16.29 -13.92
C HIS A 257 -17.06 15.42 -14.98
N LYS A 258 -16.32 14.70 -15.84
CA LYS A 258 -16.93 13.95 -16.96
C LYS A 258 -17.10 12.44 -16.75
N SER A 259 -16.35 11.80 -15.85
CA SER A 259 -16.36 10.34 -15.72
C SER A 259 -17.50 9.82 -14.83
N ASP A 260 -17.96 10.62 -13.87
CA ASP A 260 -18.80 10.11 -12.78
C ASP A 260 -20.28 10.45 -13.05
N LYS A 261 -20.82 9.93 -14.16
CA LYS A 261 -22.23 10.09 -14.61
C LYS A 261 -23.30 9.53 -13.64
N LYS A 262 -22.96 9.25 -12.38
CA LYS A 262 -23.84 8.56 -11.41
C LYS A 262 -24.21 9.39 -10.18
N SER A 263 -23.66 10.58 -9.99
CA SER A 263 -24.17 11.49 -8.94
C SER A 263 -25.31 12.34 -9.51
N VAL A 264 -26.54 11.97 -9.16
CA VAL A 264 -27.83 12.55 -9.61
C VAL A 264 -28.06 14.00 -9.13
N SER A 265 -27.09 14.67 -8.51
CA SER A 265 -27.16 16.09 -8.20
C SER A 265 -26.28 16.89 -9.17
N ASP A 266 -26.93 17.37 -10.21
CA ASP A 266 -26.42 18.08 -11.39
C ASP A 266 -25.92 19.52 -11.07
N THR A 267 -25.26 19.72 -9.93
CA THR A 267 -24.52 20.95 -9.67
C THR A 267 -23.21 20.84 -10.40
N VAL A 268 -23.22 21.19 -11.70
CA VAL A 268 -22.03 21.44 -12.49
C VAL A 268 -21.07 22.24 -11.62
N SER A 269 -19.96 21.62 -11.19
CA SER A 269 -18.96 22.33 -10.42
C SER A 269 -18.29 23.32 -11.36
N SER A 270 -18.89 24.50 -11.45
CA SER A 270 -18.37 25.63 -12.19
C SER A 270 -17.06 26.03 -11.53
N LEU A 271 -15.98 26.02 -12.31
CA LEU A 271 -14.68 26.43 -11.81
C LEU A 271 -14.79 27.86 -11.23
N SER A 272 -14.32 28.04 -9.99
CA SER A 272 -14.27 29.34 -9.32
C SER A 272 -12.96 30.04 -9.64
N LEU A 273 -12.93 31.37 -9.47
CA LEU A 273 -11.69 32.14 -9.58
C LEU A 273 -10.70 31.77 -8.46
N ASP A 274 -11.20 31.30 -7.32
CA ASP A 274 -10.40 30.87 -6.17
C ASP A 274 -9.63 29.58 -6.43
N ASP A 275 -10.03 28.79 -7.44
CA ASP A 275 -9.36 27.53 -7.79
C ASP A 275 -8.00 27.76 -8.47
N PHE A 276 -7.70 28.97 -8.91
CA PHE A 276 -6.45 29.39 -9.57
C PHE A 276 -5.32 29.61 -8.54
N THR A 277 -5.07 28.62 -7.71
CA THR A 277 -3.98 28.64 -6.72
C THR A 277 -2.63 28.26 -7.35
N PRO A 278 -1.49 28.78 -6.83
CA PRO A 278 -0.16 28.38 -7.27
C PRO A 278 0.07 26.88 -7.15
N ASP A 279 -0.47 26.25 -6.11
CA ASP A 279 -0.37 24.81 -5.87
C ASP A 279 -1.15 24.01 -6.92
N ALA A 280 -2.37 24.42 -7.27
CA ALA A 280 -3.16 23.73 -8.28
C ALA A 280 -2.50 23.80 -9.68
N ILE A 281 -2.00 24.97 -10.05
CA ILE A 281 -1.32 25.19 -11.34
C ILE A 281 0.03 24.46 -11.38
N SER A 282 0.83 24.55 -10.32
CA SER A 282 2.12 23.84 -10.23
C SER A 282 1.95 22.32 -10.24
N THR A 283 0.94 21.79 -9.54
CA THR A 283 0.60 20.37 -9.56
C THR A 283 0.20 19.92 -10.97
N PHE A 284 -0.56 20.72 -11.71
CA PHE A 284 -0.93 20.39 -13.08
C PHE A 284 0.28 20.39 -14.03
N LEU A 285 1.15 21.39 -13.94
CA LEU A 285 2.27 21.57 -14.87
C LEU A 285 3.49 20.69 -14.57
N PHE A 286 3.79 20.43 -13.30
CA PHE A 286 5.05 19.80 -12.89
C PHE A 286 4.92 18.36 -12.41
N THR A 287 3.72 17.84 -12.14
CA THR A 287 3.51 16.42 -11.83
C THR A 287 3.67 15.57 -13.10
N SER A 288 4.78 15.68 -13.82
CA SER A 288 5.04 14.81 -14.97
C SER A 288 5.05 13.37 -14.47
N PRO A 289 4.31 12.45 -15.11
CA PRO A 289 4.54 11.05 -14.84
C PRO A 289 6.04 10.78 -15.02
N PRO A 290 6.64 9.87 -14.22
CA PRO A 290 7.96 9.39 -14.55
C PRO A 290 7.85 8.81 -15.96
N SER A 291 8.43 9.52 -16.93
CA SER A 291 8.49 9.06 -18.31
C SER A 291 9.10 7.67 -18.26
N ALA A 292 8.33 6.65 -18.67
CA ALA A 292 8.71 5.25 -18.62
C ALA A 292 10.02 4.95 -19.39
N ASN A 293 10.54 5.93 -20.12
CA ASN A 293 11.78 5.85 -20.87
C ASN A 293 13.05 6.03 -20.01
N THR A 294 12.93 6.12 -18.68
CA THR A 294 14.07 6.29 -17.75
C THR A 294 14.21 5.19 -16.71
N SER A 295 13.58 4.02 -16.89
CA SER A 295 14.02 2.79 -16.21
C SER A 295 15.13 2.15 -17.07
N ILE A 296 16.38 2.54 -16.87
CA ILE A 296 17.32 1.78 -16.05
C ILE A 296 17.56 0.37 -16.65
N ASP A 297 18.37 0.37 -17.70
CA ASP A 297 19.37 -0.66 -18.00
C ASP A 297 20.56 -0.50 -17.03
N THR A 298 20.35 -0.68 -15.73
CA THR A 298 21.46 -0.89 -14.78
C THR A 298 21.28 -2.23 -14.11
N ASP A 299 21.57 -3.30 -14.84
CA ASP A 299 22.22 -4.50 -14.32
C ASP A 299 22.31 -5.57 -15.40
N THR A 300 23.28 -5.45 -16.31
CA THR A 300 24.00 -6.62 -16.86
C THR A 300 25.40 -6.21 -17.29
N ASP A 301 26.21 -5.77 -16.33
CA ASP A 301 27.65 -5.98 -16.43
C ASP A 301 27.92 -7.43 -15.98
N ILE A 302 28.23 -8.31 -16.95
CA ILE A 302 29.24 -9.37 -16.88
C ILE A 302 29.37 -9.94 -18.30
N GLY A 303 30.43 -9.51 -19.00
CA GLY A 303 31.12 -10.33 -20.00
C GLY A 303 31.00 -9.93 -21.48
N LYS A 304 32.11 -9.37 -22.00
CA LYS A 304 32.81 -9.82 -23.24
C LYS A 304 31.90 -10.35 -24.37
N THR A 305 31.82 -9.75 -25.56
CA THR A 305 32.93 -9.53 -26.49
C THR A 305 32.53 -8.62 -27.66
N SER A 306 33.43 -7.69 -27.99
CA SER A 306 33.75 -7.13 -29.31
C SER A 306 32.82 -7.32 -30.52
N SER A 307 32.66 -6.20 -31.23
CA SER A 307 32.45 -6.01 -32.68
C SER A 307 31.04 -6.09 -33.26
N SER A 308 30.40 -4.91 -33.41
CA SER A 308 29.73 -4.51 -34.65
C SER A 308 29.36 -3.02 -34.61
N SER A 309 30.25 -2.21 -35.16
CA SER A 309 30.11 -0.78 -35.43
C SER A 309 29.26 -0.56 -36.68
N SER A 310 28.04 0.00 -36.58
CA SER A 310 27.43 0.90 -37.59
C SER A 310 25.92 1.17 -37.37
N SER A 311 25.53 2.07 -36.45
CA SER A 311 24.20 2.76 -36.48
C SER A 311 24.05 3.91 -35.46
N ALA A 312 25.10 4.71 -35.22
CA ALA A 312 25.20 5.61 -34.06
C ALA A 312 24.79 7.09 -34.28
N SER A 313 23.84 7.42 -35.16
CA SER A 313 23.60 8.84 -35.53
C SER A 313 22.19 9.40 -35.33
N ALA A 314 21.20 8.65 -34.82
CA ALA A 314 19.82 9.15 -34.66
C ALA A 314 19.27 9.21 -33.22
N GLN A 315 19.95 8.64 -32.22
CA GLN A 315 19.45 8.57 -30.82
C GLN A 315 19.99 9.64 -29.86
N ARG A 316 20.84 10.57 -30.32
CA ARG A 316 21.59 11.49 -29.43
C ARG A 316 20.90 12.83 -29.08
N LEU A 317 19.64 13.03 -29.46
CA LEU A 317 18.94 14.32 -29.24
C LEU A 317 17.91 14.30 -28.10
N SER A 318 17.57 13.14 -27.52
CA SER A 318 16.56 13.06 -26.45
C SER A 318 17.12 12.91 -25.03
N GLU A 319 18.42 12.65 -24.86
CA GLU A 319 19.03 12.45 -23.52
C GLU A 319 19.40 13.77 -22.83
N ALA A 320 19.57 14.87 -23.59
CA ALA A 320 20.02 16.16 -23.06
C ALA A 320 18.94 16.95 -22.26
N GLU A 321 17.68 16.51 -22.26
CA GLU A 321 16.61 17.18 -21.50
C GLU A 321 16.62 16.84 -19.99
N THR A 322 17.40 15.84 -19.56
CA THR A 322 17.39 15.38 -18.16
C THR A 322 18.36 16.12 -17.23
N GLU A 323 19.32 16.89 -17.75
CA GLU A 323 20.42 17.39 -16.92
C GLU A 323 20.12 18.65 -16.09
N ASN A 324 18.91 19.23 -16.12
CA ASN A 324 18.56 20.26 -15.15
C ASN A 324 17.03 20.35 -14.95
N PRO A 325 16.46 19.74 -13.90
CA PRO A 325 15.02 19.81 -13.65
C PRO A 325 14.52 21.26 -13.50
N LYS A 326 15.40 22.17 -13.07
CA LYS A 326 15.12 23.61 -13.00
C LYS A 326 14.95 24.28 -14.36
N LYS A 327 15.74 23.89 -15.37
CA LYS A 327 15.63 24.41 -16.74
C LYS A 327 14.31 23.98 -17.37
N GLY A 328 13.97 22.69 -17.26
CA GLY A 328 12.69 22.17 -17.72
C GLY A 328 11.48 22.80 -17.03
N ARG A 329 11.58 23.11 -15.72
CA ARG A 329 10.53 23.83 -14.99
C ARG A 329 10.26 25.22 -15.58
N LYS A 330 11.32 26.01 -15.80
CA LYS A 330 11.21 27.38 -16.36
C LYS A 330 10.71 27.38 -17.80
N GLU A 331 11.10 26.39 -18.59
CA GLU A 331 10.66 26.25 -19.97
C GLU A 331 9.15 25.96 -20.05
N LYS A 332 8.64 25.02 -19.26
CA LYS A 332 7.19 24.74 -19.16
C LYS A 332 6.40 25.97 -18.71
N LEU A 333 6.93 26.74 -17.76
CA LEU A 333 6.31 28.00 -17.33
C LEU A 333 6.29 29.05 -18.45
N ARG A 334 7.39 29.22 -19.18
CA ARG A 334 7.44 30.15 -20.32
C ARG A 334 6.49 29.73 -21.44
N GLU A 335 6.41 28.45 -21.75
CA GLU A 335 5.50 27.93 -22.77
C GLU A 335 4.04 28.20 -22.39
N THR A 336 3.66 27.91 -21.14
CA THR A 336 2.30 28.17 -20.64
C THR A 336 1.99 29.66 -20.57
N LEU A 337 2.94 30.49 -20.12
CA LEU A 337 2.80 31.94 -20.13
C LEU A 337 2.61 32.49 -21.56
N LEU A 338 3.33 31.97 -22.56
CA LEU A 338 3.16 32.36 -23.96
C LEU A 338 1.79 31.97 -24.51
N ARG A 339 1.23 30.82 -24.09
CA ARG A 339 -0.12 30.37 -24.46
C ARG A 339 -1.21 31.25 -23.83
N PHE A 340 -1.03 31.68 -22.59
CA PHE A 340 -1.98 32.48 -21.83
C PHE A 340 -1.61 33.98 -21.77
N HIS A 341 -0.78 34.46 -22.71
CA HIS A 341 -0.43 35.87 -22.75
C HIS A 341 -1.67 36.72 -23.06
N PRO A 342 -1.98 37.80 -22.30
CA PRO A 342 -3.21 38.57 -22.44
C PRO A 342 -3.49 39.01 -23.88
N ASP A 343 -2.50 39.64 -24.52
CA ASP A 343 -2.61 40.14 -25.90
C ASP A 343 -2.91 39.03 -26.94
N LYS A 344 -2.19 37.90 -26.88
CA LYS A 344 -2.39 36.79 -27.82
C LYS A 344 -3.69 36.05 -27.56
N PHE A 345 -4.07 35.91 -26.30
CA PHE A 345 -5.30 35.25 -25.88
C PHE A 345 -6.52 36.09 -26.29
N GLU A 346 -6.46 37.41 -26.07
CA GLU A 346 -7.52 38.35 -26.42
C GLU A 346 -7.76 38.39 -27.93
N GLY A 347 -6.71 38.52 -28.74
CA GLY A 347 -6.86 38.56 -30.20
C GLY A 347 -7.37 37.25 -30.83
N ARG A 348 -7.17 36.10 -30.17
CA ARG A 348 -7.51 34.78 -30.74
C ARG A 348 -8.82 34.19 -30.21
N LEU A 349 -9.06 34.32 -28.91
CA LEU A 349 -10.11 33.60 -28.19
C LEU A 349 -11.20 34.52 -27.67
N MET A 350 -10.87 35.71 -27.18
CA MET A 350 -11.87 36.60 -26.53
C MET A 350 -12.96 37.11 -27.48
N SER A 351 -12.73 37.11 -28.79
CA SER A 351 -13.78 37.41 -29.78
C SER A 351 -14.88 36.35 -29.81
N ARG A 352 -14.58 35.11 -29.40
CA ARG A 352 -15.50 33.95 -29.39
C ARG A 352 -16.11 33.67 -28.01
N VAL A 353 -15.57 34.27 -26.96
CA VAL A 353 -16.08 34.10 -25.60
C VAL A 353 -17.40 34.87 -25.46
N ARG A 354 -18.39 34.26 -24.80
CA ARG A 354 -19.68 34.90 -24.47
C ARG A 354 -19.46 36.25 -23.80
N PRO A 355 -20.16 37.32 -24.19
CA PRO A 355 -19.95 38.65 -23.62
C PRO A 355 -20.14 38.69 -22.10
N GLU A 356 -21.06 37.88 -21.57
CA GLU A 356 -21.32 37.75 -20.13
C GLU A 356 -20.16 37.15 -19.34
N GLU A 357 -19.33 36.31 -19.98
CA GLU A 357 -18.24 35.60 -19.31
C GLU A 357 -16.86 36.20 -19.64
N LYS A 358 -16.79 37.18 -20.56
CA LYS A 358 -15.52 37.86 -20.93
C LYS A 358 -14.81 38.45 -19.73
N GLU A 359 -15.54 39.08 -18.83
CA GLU A 359 -14.94 39.67 -17.63
C GLU A 359 -14.35 38.58 -16.73
N LYS A 360 -15.10 37.50 -16.48
CA LYS A 360 -14.63 36.35 -15.68
C LYS A 360 -13.39 35.69 -16.29
N VAL A 361 -13.37 35.50 -17.62
CA VAL A 361 -12.21 34.96 -18.34
C VAL A 361 -11.00 35.89 -18.21
N THR A 362 -11.19 37.20 -18.35
CA THR A 362 -10.12 38.20 -18.24
C THR A 362 -9.53 38.23 -16.83
N GLN A 363 -10.38 38.16 -15.80
CA GLN A 363 -9.96 38.09 -14.40
C GLN A 363 -9.16 36.82 -14.13
N ALA A 364 -9.66 35.64 -14.56
CA ALA A 364 -8.95 34.37 -14.42
C ALA A 364 -7.60 34.37 -15.15
N LEU A 365 -7.55 34.92 -16.36
CA LEU A 365 -6.32 35.07 -17.13
C LEU A 365 -5.31 35.96 -16.39
N GLY A 366 -5.77 37.06 -15.80
CA GLY A 366 -4.93 37.94 -14.98
C GLY A 366 -4.36 37.25 -13.73
N ILE A 367 -5.17 36.46 -13.03
CA ILE A 367 -4.71 35.65 -11.88
C ILE A 367 -3.67 34.62 -12.33
N LEU A 368 -3.97 33.88 -13.40
CA LEU A 368 -3.08 32.85 -13.94
C LEU A 368 -1.72 33.42 -14.34
N VAL A 369 -1.68 34.55 -15.05
CA VAL A 369 -0.42 35.19 -15.48
C VAL A 369 0.41 35.67 -14.28
N ARG A 370 -0.22 36.21 -13.23
CA ARG A 370 0.47 36.58 -11.99
C ARG A 370 1.10 35.36 -11.32
N VAL A 371 0.31 34.30 -11.12
CA VAL A 371 0.79 33.05 -10.53
C VAL A 371 1.94 32.43 -11.35
N LEU A 372 1.85 32.43 -12.68
CA LEU A 372 2.93 31.93 -13.53
C LEU A 372 4.21 32.76 -13.40
N ASN A 373 4.11 34.09 -13.29
CA ASN A 373 5.26 34.96 -13.08
C ASN A 373 5.89 34.76 -11.69
N ASP A 374 5.08 34.58 -10.65
CA ASP A 374 5.56 34.29 -9.29
C ASP A 374 6.32 32.96 -9.28
N LEU A 375 5.76 31.89 -9.89
CA LEU A 375 6.42 30.59 -10.03
C LEU A 375 7.70 30.64 -10.87
N MET A 376 7.83 31.59 -11.81
CA MET A 376 9.07 31.80 -12.57
C MET A 376 10.15 32.49 -11.74
N GLY A 377 9.77 33.34 -10.78
CA GLY A 377 10.69 34.03 -9.87
C GLY A 377 11.25 33.13 -8.76
N GLU A 378 10.48 32.13 -8.33
CA GLU A 378 10.88 31.17 -7.28
C GLU A 378 11.90 30.11 -7.73
N GLY A 379 11.92 29.78 -9.03
CA GLY A 379 12.83 28.77 -9.61
C GLY A 379 14.11 29.39 -10.16
#